data_AF-S6AL02-F1
#
_entry.id   AF-S6AL02-F1
#
_cell.length_a   1.000
_cell.length_b   1.000
_cell.length_c   1.000
_cell.angle_alpha   90.00
_cell.angle_beta   90.00
_cell.angle_gamma   90.00
#
_symmetry.space_group_name_H-M   'P 1'
#
loop_
_entity.id
_entity.type
_entity.pdbx_description
1 polymer ?
#
loop_
_entity_poly.entity_id
_entity_poly.type
_entity_poly.pdbx_seq_one_letter_code
_entity_poly.pdbx_strand_id
1 'polypeptide(L)'
;MPEVTNKAKVQAPPAFPQEGRLPGTSRAVGENYARQIREANLYKQARDESGRRQHGKCCQAVHISLFFYGTNNNEKSDTQKGQHINITRTFVKTDRFS
;
A
#
# COMPACT_ATOMS: atom_id res chain seq x y z
N MET A 1 13.75 7.45 30.20
CA MET A 1 13.14 7.45 28.86
C MET A 1 13.05 8.89 28.39
N PRO A 2 13.60 9.26 27.22
CA PRO A 2 13.45 10.62 26.71
C PRO A 2 12.00 10.84 26.29
N GLU A 3 11.43 11.95 26.76
CA GLU A 3 10.08 12.38 26.40
C GLU A 3 10.09 12.92 24.96
N VAL A 4 9.26 12.34 24.10
CA VAL A 4 9.14 12.77 22.70
C VAL A 4 8.20 13.97 22.64
N THR A 5 8.74 15.18 22.57
CA THR A 5 7.95 16.42 22.42
C THR A 5 7.54 16.64 20.96
N ASN A 6 6.74 15.74 20.39
CA ASN A 6 6.21 15.93 19.04
C ASN A 6 4.93 16.80 19.09
N LYS A 7 5.06 18.10 18.80
CA LYS A 7 3.94 19.05 18.73
C LYS A 7 3.19 18.96 17.39
N ALA A 8 2.79 17.77 16.98
CA ALA A 8 1.93 17.63 15.81
C ALA A 8 0.53 18.23 16.09
N LYS A 9 -0.01 18.99 15.14
CA LYS A 9 -1.36 19.55 15.23
C LYS A 9 -2.38 18.40 15.16
N VAL A 10 -3.11 18.16 16.25
CA VAL A 10 -4.24 17.21 16.26
C VAL A 10 -5.39 17.82 15.46
N GLN A 11 -5.90 17.08 14.49
CA GLN A 11 -7.00 17.51 13.62
C GLN A 11 -8.14 16.50 13.70
N ALA A 12 -9.38 16.99 13.57
CA ALA A 12 -10.54 16.13 13.42
C ALA A 12 -10.48 15.35 12.09
N PRO A 13 -11.11 14.15 11.99
CA PRO A 13 -11.22 13.44 10.72
C PRO A 13 -11.88 14.33 9.65
N PRO A 14 -11.40 14.31 8.41
CA PRO A 14 -12.06 15.03 7.33
C PRO A 14 -13.46 14.44 7.09
N ALA A 15 -14.39 15.27 6.62
CA ALA A 15 -15.70 14.83 6.21
C ALA A 15 -15.60 13.68 5.18
N PHE A 16 -16.50 12.71 5.26
CA PHE A 16 -16.52 11.60 4.33
C PHE A 16 -17.08 12.07 2.98
N PRO A 17 -16.37 11.84 1.85
CA PRO A 17 -16.84 12.28 0.53
C PRO A 17 -18.09 11.51 0.09
N GLN A 18 -18.99 12.17 -0.64
CA GLN A 18 -20.25 11.57 -1.09
C GLN A 18 -20.02 10.43 -2.09
N GLU A 19 -19.02 10.58 -2.96
CA GLU A 19 -18.58 9.61 -3.96
C GLU A 19 -17.76 8.44 -3.37
N GLY A 20 -17.45 8.47 -2.07
CA GLY A 20 -16.60 7.48 -1.42
C GLY A 20 -15.10 7.68 -1.71
N ARG A 21 -14.26 6.71 -1.32
CA ARG A 21 -12.79 6.79 -1.43
C ARG A 21 -12.17 5.72 -2.32
N LEU A 22 -12.98 4.83 -2.91
CA LEU A 22 -12.48 3.83 -3.82
C LEU A 22 -12.19 4.48 -5.18
N PRO A 23 -11.13 4.06 -5.91
CA PRO A 23 -10.77 4.67 -7.17
C PRO A 23 -11.89 4.51 -8.19
N GLY A 24 -12.43 5.64 -8.67
CA GLY A 24 -13.50 5.68 -9.67
C GLY A 24 -13.02 5.80 -11.12
N THR A 25 -11.70 5.84 -11.38
CA THR A 25 -11.16 6.07 -12.73
C THR A 25 -9.97 5.17 -13.04
N SER A 26 -9.84 4.80 -14.32
CA SER A 26 -8.69 4.05 -14.84
C SER A 26 -7.37 4.81 -14.66
N ARG A 27 -7.39 6.14 -14.77
CA ARG A 27 -6.22 6.99 -14.52
C ARG A 27 -5.68 6.82 -13.11
N ALA A 28 -6.54 6.85 -12.08
CA ALA A 28 -6.12 6.67 -10.70
C ALA A 28 -5.50 5.28 -10.44
N VAL A 29 -6.02 4.24 -11.11
CA VAL A 29 -5.44 2.89 -11.07
C VAL A 29 -4.08 2.86 -11.77
N GLY A 30 -3.96 3.47 -12.95
CA GLY A 30 -2.70 3.54 -13.71
C GLY A 30 -1.59 4.30 -12.97
N GLU A 31 -1.93 5.38 -12.27
CA GLU A 31 -0.98 6.12 -11.43
C GLU A 31 -0.52 5.32 -10.20
N ASN A 32 -1.38 4.45 -9.65
CA ASN A 32 -0.98 3.52 -8.60
C ASN A 32 -0.02 2.46 -9.16
N TYR A 33 -0.37 1.84 -10.29
CA TYR A 33 0.48 0.88 -10.97
C TYR A 33 1.87 1.45 -11.30
N ALA A 34 1.92 2.66 -11.85
CA ALA A 34 3.18 3.35 -12.15
C ALA A 34 4.08 3.52 -10.92
N ARG A 35 3.49 3.76 -9.74
CA ARG A 35 4.23 3.83 -8.47
C ARG A 35 4.79 2.47 -8.07
N GLN A 36 4.03 1.39 -8.24
CA GLN A 36 4.48 0.03 -7.88
C GLN A 36 5.68 -0.43 -8.73
N ILE A 37 5.73 -0.06 -10.01
CA ILE A 37 6.81 -0.48 -10.93
C ILE A 37 7.99 0.51 -10.97
N ARG A 38 7.93 1.62 -10.23
CA ARG A 38 8.90 2.73 -10.31
C ARG A 38 10.34 2.25 -10.12
N GLU A 39 10.62 1.49 -9.06
CA GLU A 39 11.97 1.04 -8.74
C GLU A 39 12.52 0.07 -9.81
N ALA A 40 11.69 -0.84 -10.31
CA ALA A 40 12.07 -1.73 -11.41
C ALA A 40 12.38 -0.93 -12.69
N ASN A 41 11.61 0.11 -12.99
CA ASN A 41 11.86 0.99 -14.13
C ASN A 41 13.16 1.80 -13.96
N LEU A 42 13.41 2.35 -12.77
CA LEU A 42 14.65 3.06 -12.47
C LEU A 42 15.87 2.15 -12.64
N TYR A 43 15.80 0.91 -12.14
CA TYR A 43 16.87 -0.07 -12.30
C TYR A 43 17.15 -0.37 -13.79
N LYS A 44 16.11 -0.58 -14.60
CA LYS A 44 16.26 -0.83 -16.06
C LYS A 44 16.88 0.37 -16.80
N GLN A 45 16.62 1.59 -16.33
CA GLN A 45 17.13 2.82 -16.93
C GLN A 45 18.54 3.17 -16.46
N ALA A 46 18.97 2.68 -15.29
CA ALA A 46 20.32 2.87 -14.77
C ALA A 46 21.35 2.30 -15.75
N ARG A 47 22.50 2.99 -15.85
CA ARG A 47 23.65 2.53 -16.63
C ARG A 47 24.56 1.69 -15.73
N ASP A 48 25.09 0.61 -16.27
CA ASP A 48 26.16 -0.14 -15.62
C ASP A 48 27.50 0.61 -15.70
N GLU A 49 28.56 0.01 -15.13
CA GLU A 49 29.93 0.55 -15.14
C GLU A 49 30.48 0.75 -16.55
N SER A 50 29.92 0.06 -17.55
CA SER A 50 30.25 0.19 -18.97
C SER A 50 29.36 1.19 -19.71
N GLY A 51 28.50 1.94 -19.00
CA GLY A 51 27.59 2.94 -19.56
C GLY A 51 26.37 2.38 -20.29
N ARG A 52 26.11 1.07 -20.23
CA ARG A 52 25.00 0.40 -20.93
C ARG A 52 23.76 0.39 -20.06
N ARG A 53 22.59 0.62 -20.67
CA ARG A 53 21.30 0.50 -19.98
C ARG A 53 21.01 -0.97 -19.67
N GLN A 54 20.46 -1.23 -18.50
CA GLN A 54 20.12 -2.59 -18.05
C GLN A 54 18.79 -3.13 -18.60
N HIS A 55 18.34 -2.63 -19.77
CA HIS A 55 17.02 -2.90 -20.34
C HIS A 55 16.75 -4.39 -20.64
N GLY A 56 17.82 -5.18 -20.86
CA GLY A 56 17.72 -6.62 -21.12
C GLY A 56 17.58 -7.49 -19.86
N LYS A 57 17.69 -6.93 -18.64
CA LYS A 57 17.52 -7.69 -17.40
C LYS A 57 16.05 -7.72 -16.96
N CYS A 58 15.51 -8.91 -16.79
CA CYS A 58 14.24 -9.09 -16.08
C CYS A 58 14.44 -8.74 -14.61
N CYS A 59 13.60 -7.84 -14.06
CA CYS A 59 13.63 -7.45 -12.66
C CYS A 59 12.22 -7.06 -12.19
N GLN A 60 11.96 -7.31 -10.91
CA GLN A 60 10.69 -7.02 -10.25
C GLN A 60 10.95 -6.53 -8.83
N ALA A 61 10.20 -5.52 -8.40
CA ALA A 61 10.20 -5.08 -7.01
C ALA A 61 9.34 -6.03 -6.17
N VAL A 62 9.83 -6.41 -4.99
CA VAL A 62 9.05 -7.18 -4.01
C VAL A 62 8.28 -6.20 -3.13
N HIS A 63 6.96 -6.23 -3.21
CA HIS A 63 6.07 -5.42 -2.36
C HIS A 63 5.53 -6.31 -1.24
N ILE A 64 5.76 -5.92 0.02
CA ILE A 64 5.35 -6.69 1.19
C ILE A 64 4.36 -5.85 2.00
N SER A 65 3.16 -6.40 2.22
CA SER A 65 2.15 -5.79 3.08
C SER A 65 2.05 -6.56 4.39
N LEU A 66 2.33 -5.88 5.51
CA LEU A 66 2.24 -6.45 6.86
C LEU A 66 1.04 -5.85 7.59
N PHE A 67 0.24 -6.72 8.21
CA PHE A 67 -0.97 -6.33 8.92
C PHE A 67 -0.92 -6.83 10.36
N PHE A 68 -1.16 -5.92 11.31
CA PHE A 68 -1.11 -6.21 12.75
C PHE A 68 -2.49 -6.00 13.37
N TYR A 69 -3.04 -7.02 14.00
CA TYR A 69 -4.36 -6.97 14.62
C TYR A 69 -4.34 -6.15 15.92
N GLY A 70 -5.42 -5.41 16.18
CA GLY A 70 -5.64 -4.78 17.49
C GLY A 70 -5.97 -5.82 18.58
N THR A 71 -5.90 -5.42 19.84
CA THR A 71 -6.17 -6.29 21.00
C THR A 71 -7.52 -7.00 20.87
N ASN A 72 -7.50 -8.33 21.11
CA ASN A 72 -8.68 -9.20 21.05
C ASN A 72 -9.40 -9.25 19.68
N ASN A 73 -8.73 -8.89 18.59
CA ASN A 73 -9.22 -9.15 17.25
C ASN A 73 -8.58 -10.41 16.66
N ASN A 74 -9.38 -11.26 16.03
CA ASN A 74 -8.95 -12.49 15.38
C ASN A 74 -9.83 -12.77 14.15
N GLU A 75 -9.21 -12.79 12.97
CA GLU A 75 -9.91 -12.90 11.70
C GLU A 75 -10.83 -14.13 11.61
N LYS A 76 -10.37 -15.29 12.10
CA LYS A 76 -11.15 -16.52 12.07
C LYS A 76 -12.37 -16.45 12.98
N SER A 77 -12.21 -15.96 14.22
CA SER A 77 -13.34 -15.88 15.16
C SER A 77 -14.31 -14.77 14.80
N ASP A 78 -13.81 -13.63 14.33
CA ASP A 78 -14.62 -12.44 14.09
C ASP A 78 -15.43 -12.61 12.81
N THR A 79 -14.84 -13.23 11.78
CA THR A 79 -15.56 -13.59 10.54
C THR A 79 -16.70 -14.57 10.80
N GLN A 80 -16.50 -15.58 11.65
CA GLN A 80 -17.58 -16.52 12.03
C GLN A 80 -18.74 -15.83 12.74
N LYS A 81 -18.46 -14.73 13.46
CA LYS A 81 -19.46 -13.88 14.12
C LYS A 81 -20.04 -12.80 13.19
N GLY A 82 -19.68 -12.80 11.90
CA GLY A 82 -20.09 -11.78 10.93
C GLY A 82 -19.43 -10.41 11.13
N GLN A 83 -18.41 -10.31 11.98
CA GLN A 83 -17.71 -9.08 12.32
C GLN A 83 -16.37 -9.02 11.58
N HIS A 84 -16.31 -8.31 10.46
CA HIS A 84 -15.02 -8.05 9.82
C HIS A 84 -14.44 -6.74 10.31
N ILE A 85 -13.32 -6.80 11.02
CA ILE A 85 -12.52 -5.64 11.40
C ILE A 85 -11.84 -5.01 10.17
N ASN A 86 -11.49 -3.71 10.28
CA ASN A 86 -10.91 -2.94 9.16
C ASN A 86 -9.64 -3.59 8.59
N ILE A 87 -8.81 -4.20 9.42
CA ILE A 87 -7.53 -4.79 9.03
C ILE A 87 -7.76 -6.01 8.14
N THR A 88 -8.65 -6.92 8.55
CA THR A 88 -9.10 -8.05 7.72
C THR A 88 -9.69 -7.57 6.39
N ARG A 89 -10.53 -6.52 6.41
CA ARG A 89 -11.15 -5.96 5.20
C ARG A 89 -10.11 -5.40 4.22
N THR A 90 -9.00 -4.84 4.71
CA THR A 90 -7.91 -4.34 3.87
C THR A 90 -7.06 -5.49 3.35
N PHE A 91 -6.73 -6.47 4.20
CA PHE A 91 -5.95 -7.64 3.81
C PHE A 91 -6.58 -8.38 2.61
N VAL A 92 -7.88 -8.70 2.66
CA VAL A 92 -8.58 -9.41 1.56
C VAL A 92 -8.74 -8.59 0.26
N LYS A 93 -8.36 -7.32 0.29
CA LYS A 93 -8.34 -6.40 -0.87
C LYS A 93 -6.91 -6.12 -1.35
N THR A 94 -5.91 -6.61 -0.64
CA THR A 94 -4.51 -6.54 -1.06
C THR A 94 -4.29 -7.61 -2.14
N ASP A 95 -3.50 -7.28 -3.17
CA ASP A 95 -3.09 -8.19 -4.26
C ASP A 95 -4.19 -8.79 -5.17
N ARG A 96 -5.28 -8.05 -5.41
CA ARG A 96 -6.28 -8.39 -6.46
C ARG A 96 -6.19 -7.56 -7.75
N PHE A 97 -5.04 -6.92 -8.01
CA PHE A 97 -4.78 -6.14 -9.23
C PHE A 97 -3.42 -6.48 -9.87
N SER A 98 -3.10 -7.78 -9.94
CA SER A 98 -2.00 -8.31 -10.76
C SER A 98 -2.56 -9.24 -11.81
#